data_AF-A0A6L3W355-F1
#
_entry.id   AF-A0A6L3W355-F1
#
_cell.length_a   1.000
_cell.length_b   1.000
_cell.length_c   1.000
_cell.angle_alpha   90.00
_cell.angle_beta   90.00
_cell.angle_gamma   90.00
#
_symmetry.space_group_name_H-M   'P 1'
#
loop_
_entity.id
_entity.type
_entity.pdbx_description
1 polymer ?
#
loop_
_entity_poly.entity_id
_entity_poly.type
_entity_poly.pdbx_seq_one_letter_code
_entity_poly.pdbx_strand_id
1 'polypeptide(L)'
;MIDRPTESWRRLGTRPETFLARVDRALHAFEAELTAADITSDEAVMAAVEHVVVALNDVDGTDGADFDTIDREELCEYIDRALRGAGVDVEALARRQGLDPAALTDRWRDW
;
A
#
# COMPACT_ATOMS: atom_id res chain seq x y z
N MET A 1 -15.10 2.33 -5.70
CA MET A 1 -14.30 1.88 -4.54
C MET A 1 -13.38 0.80 -5.10
N ILE A 2 -12.08 0.91 -4.89
CA ILE A 2 -11.11 -0.09 -5.37
C ILE A 2 -11.20 -1.26 -4.40
N ASP A 3 -11.41 -2.48 -4.90
CA ASP A 3 -11.49 -3.67 -4.04
C ASP A 3 -10.13 -3.90 -3.37
N ARG A 4 -10.13 -4.12 -2.05
CA ARG A 4 -8.91 -4.40 -1.30
C ARG A 4 -8.41 -5.82 -1.56
N PRO A 5 -7.09 -6.06 -1.61
CA PRO A 5 -6.52 -7.41 -1.75
C PRO A 5 -7.05 -8.39 -0.70
N THR A 6 -7.25 -7.90 0.53
CA THR A 6 -7.79 -8.66 1.66
C THR A 6 -9.17 -9.28 1.39
N GLU A 7 -10.00 -8.71 0.51
CA GLU A 7 -11.29 -9.32 0.13
C GLU A 7 -11.09 -10.60 -0.66
N SER A 8 -10.15 -10.60 -1.61
CA SER A 8 -9.76 -11.80 -2.36
C SER A 8 -9.12 -12.82 -1.43
N TRP A 9 -8.23 -12.39 -0.53
CA TRP A 9 -7.57 -13.30 0.41
C TRP A 9 -8.56 -13.96 1.37
N ARG A 10 -9.57 -13.23 1.86
CA ARG A 10 -10.66 -13.81 2.66
C ARG A 10 -11.42 -14.89 1.90
N ARG A 11 -11.67 -14.70 0.61
CA ARG A 11 -12.34 -15.71 -0.24
C ARG A 11 -11.49 -16.98 -0.39
N LEU A 12 -10.17 -16.86 -0.37
CA LEU A 12 -9.25 -18.01 -0.43
C LEU A 12 -9.16 -18.75 0.90
N GLY A 13 -9.35 -18.06 2.03
CA GLY A 13 -9.41 -18.68 3.37
C GLY A 13 -8.08 -19.24 3.88
N THR A 14 -6.96 -18.80 3.32
CA THR A 14 -5.61 -19.30 3.63
C THR A 14 -4.92 -18.55 4.76
N ARG A 15 -5.50 -17.44 5.24
CA ARG A 15 -4.89 -16.55 6.24
C ARG A 15 -5.79 -16.34 7.45
N PRO A 16 -5.20 -16.10 8.64
CA PRO A 16 -5.96 -15.70 9.82
C PRO A 16 -6.70 -14.38 9.60
N GLU A 17 -7.93 -14.27 10.10
CA GLU A 17 -8.70 -13.01 10.01
C GLU A 17 -8.00 -11.85 10.74
N THR A 18 -7.24 -12.13 11.81
CA THR A 18 -6.49 -11.09 12.53
C THR A 18 -5.39 -10.46 11.67
N PHE A 19 -4.69 -11.27 10.86
CA PHE A 19 -3.71 -10.79 9.89
C PHE A 19 -4.38 -9.90 8.85
N LEU A 20 -5.48 -10.38 8.25
CA LEU A 20 -6.24 -9.65 7.23
C LEU A 20 -6.80 -8.33 7.78
N ALA A 21 -7.27 -8.30 9.02
CA ALA A 21 -7.75 -7.09 9.68
C ALA A 21 -6.63 -6.06 9.94
N ARG A 22 -5.39 -6.50 10.18
CA ARG A 22 -4.23 -5.59 10.31
C ARG A 22 -3.87 -4.97 8.97
N VAL A 23 -3.85 -5.77 7.90
CA VAL A 23 -3.65 -5.25 6.54
C VAL A 23 -4.73 -4.25 6.17
N ASP A 24 -6.01 -4.58 6.40
CA ASP A 24 -7.12 -3.65 6.17
C ASP A 24 -6.98 -2.34 6.93
N ARG A 25 -6.50 -2.40 8.17
CA ARG A 25 -6.26 -1.21 8.98
C ARG A 25 -5.16 -0.33 8.38
N ALA A 26 -4.05 -0.93 7.93
CA ALA A 26 -2.96 -0.20 7.28
C ALA A 26 -3.45 0.49 5.99
N LEU A 27 -4.17 -0.25 5.14
CA LEU A 27 -4.75 0.28 3.90
C LEU A 27 -5.80 1.37 4.15
N HIS A 28 -6.62 1.22 5.18
CA HIS A 28 -7.62 2.23 5.52
C HIS A 28 -7.00 3.52 6.06
N ALA A 29 -5.93 3.42 6.87
CA ALA A 29 -5.18 4.58 7.34
C ALA A 29 -4.57 5.34 6.15
N PHE A 30 -3.97 4.61 5.20
CA PHE A 30 -3.44 5.17 3.97
C PHE A 30 -4.48 5.92 3.14
N GLU A 31 -5.65 5.32 2.91
CA GLU A 31 -6.76 5.98 2.19
C GLU A 31 -7.21 7.28 2.88
N ALA A 32 -7.29 7.27 4.21
CA ALA A 32 -7.65 8.44 4.99
C ALA A 32 -6.58 9.53 4.91
N GLU A 33 -5.30 9.15 4.97
CA GLU A 33 -4.16 10.07 4.79
C GLU A 33 -4.15 10.69 3.39
N LEU A 34 -4.33 9.89 2.33
CA LEU A 34 -4.44 10.41 0.96
C LEU A 34 -5.60 11.38 0.79
N THR A 35 -6.74 11.11 1.44
CA THR A 35 -7.91 12.01 1.38
C THR A 35 -7.65 13.35 2.07
N ALA A 36 -6.82 13.34 3.13
CA ALA A 36 -6.47 14.53 3.88
C ALA A 36 -5.22 15.27 3.33
N ALA A 37 -4.41 14.59 2.52
CA ALA A 37 -3.16 15.11 2.00
C ALA A 37 -3.38 16.17 0.90
N ASP A 38 -2.44 17.11 0.82
CA ASP A 38 -2.30 17.93 -0.38
C ASP A 38 -1.67 17.10 -1.50
N ILE A 39 -2.50 16.59 -2.42
CA ILE A 39 -2.06 15.76 -3.55
C ILE A 39 -1.12 16.49 -4.53
N THR A 40 -0.98 17.81 -4.42
CA THR A 40 -0.02 18.58 -5.22
C THR A 40 1.37 18.64 -4.58
N SER A 41 1.50 18.23 -3.32
CA SER A 41 2.75 18.13 -2.60
C SER A 41 3.33 16.72 -2.70
N ASP A 42 4.44 16.60 -3.41
CA ASP A 42 5.20 15.34 -3.50
C ASP A 42 5.57 14.80 -2.12
N GLU A 43 5.95 15.68 -1.18
CA GLU A 43 6.31 15.29 0.18
C GLU A 43 5.12 14.67 0.92
N ALA A 44 3.93 15.29 0.82
CA ALA A 44 2.74 14.78 1.47
C ALA A 44 2.32 13.42 0.91
N VAL A 45 2.40 13.25 -0.41
CA VAL A 45 2.06 11.98 -1.07
C VAL A 45 3.09 10.89 -0.72
N MET A 46 4.38 11.21 -0.73
CA MET A 46 5.44 10.25 -0.39
C MET A 46 5.38 9.85 1.08
N ALA A 47 5.01 10.77 1.99
CA ALA A 47 4.81 10.44 3.40
C ALA A 47 3.68 9.42 3.60
N ALA A 48 2.54 9.58 2.89
CA ALA A 48 1.46 8.60 2.95
C ALA A 48 1.89 7.21 2.44
N VAL A 49 2.70 7.17 1.37
CA VAL A 49 3.27 5.90 0.85
C VAL A 49 4.24 5.27 1.85
N GLU A 50 5.12 6.07 2.45
CA GLU A 50 6.03 5.61 3.49
C GLU A 50 5.28 4.98 4.65
N HIS A 51 4.29 5.68 5.20
CA HIS A 51 3.53 5.20 6.35
C HIS A 51 2.81 3.87 6.07
N VAL A 52 2.21 3.69 4.89
CA VAL A 52 1.55 2.43 4.56
C VAL A 52 2.53 1.29 4.37
N VAL A 53 3.67 1.53 3.72
CA VAL A 53 4.69 0.48 3.52
C VAL A 53 5.29 0.06 4.85
N VAL A 54 5.64 1.01 5.71
CA VAL A 54 6.14 0.72 7.07
C VAL A 54 5.11 -0.03 7.89
N ALA A 55 3.83 0.37 7.83
CA ALA A 55 2.77 -0.33 8.53
C ALA A 55 2.57 -1.77 8.00
N LEU A 56 2.80 -2.02 6.70
CA LEU A 56 2.77 -3.36 6.13
C LEU A 56 4.00 -4.19 6.56
N ASN A 57 5.20 -3.60 6.67
CA ASN A 57 6.37 -4.26 7.27
C ASN A 57 6.07 -4.78 8.68
N ASP A 58 5.34 -4.00 9.50
CA ASP A 58 4.95 -4.41 10.85
C ASP A 58 3.90 -5.54 10.88
N VAL A 59 3.23 -5.81 9.76
CA VAL A 59 2.23 -6.88 9.64
C VAL A 59 2.82 -8.18 9.10
N ASP A 60 3.84 -8.09 8.25
CA ASP A 60 4.55 -9.26 7.74
C ASP A 60 5.13 -10.11 8.90
N GLY A 61 5.01 -11.43 8.83
CA GLY A 61 5.40 -12.33 9.92
C GLY A 61 4.51 -12.33 11.15
N THR A 62 3.42 -11.57 11.17
CA THR A 62 2.47 -11.60 12.28
C THR A 62 1.45 -12.72 12.13
N ASP A 63 0.91 -13.19 13.26
CA ASP A 63 -0.16 -14.19 13.29
C ASP A 63 0.16 -15.51 12.53
N GLY A 64 1.43 -15.80 12.26
CA GLY A 64 1.88 -16.98 11.52
C GLY A 64 1.65 -16.92 10.01
N ALA A 65 1.50 -15.71 9.44
CA ALA A 65 1.38 -15.45 8.01
C ALA A 65 2.38 -14.39 7.56
N ASP A 66 2.85 -14.55 6.32
CA ASP A 66 3.80 -13.66 5.63
C ASP A 66 3.22 -13.27 4.27
N PHE A 67 3.73 -12.19 3.68
CA PHE A 67 3.44 -11.83 2.30
C PHE A 67 4.26 -12.69 1.33
N ASP A 68 3.57 -13.40 0.45
CA ASP A 68 4.20 -14.07 -0.68
C ASP A 68 4.34 -13.13 -1.89
N THR A 69 5.04 -13.55 -2.93
CA THR A 69 5.29 -12.69 -4.11
C THR A 69 4.02 -12.16 -4.77
N ILE A 70 2.91 -12.90 -4.74
CA ILE A 70 1.64 -12.44 -5.31
C ILE A 70 1.03 -11.37 -4.40
N ASP A 71 1.04 -11.58 -3.08
CA ASP A 71 0.53 -10.57 -2.13
C ASP A 71 1.23 -9.24 -2.29
N ARG A 72 2.56 -9.33 -2.46
CA ARG A 72 3.44 -8.20 -2.66
C ARG A 72 3.03 -7.38 -3.89
N GLU A 73 2.81 -8.06 -5.00
CA GLU A 73 2.34 -7.45 -6.24
C GLU A 73 0.95 -6.83 -6.08
N GLU A 74 0.01 -7.53 -5.44
CA GLU A 74 -1.36 -7.04 -5.20
C GLU A 74 -1.38 -5.80 -4.28
N LEU A 75 -0.54 -5.76 -3.24
CA LEU A 75 -0.39 -4.61 -2.35
C LEU A 75 0.20 -3.39 -3.09
N CYS A 76 1.28 -3.59 -3.85
CA CYS A 76 1.87 -2.52 -4.65
C CYS A 76 0.88 -1.98 -5.69
N GLU A 77 0.14 -2.87 -6.36
CA GLU A 77 -0.88 -2.48 -7.34
C GLU A 77 -2.04 -1.72 -6.67
N TYR A 78 -2.46 -2.15 -5.47
CA TYR A 78 -3.49 -1.44 -4.72
C TYR A 78 -3.05 -0.01 -4.36
N ILE A 79 -1.81 0.15 -3.87
CA ILE A 79 -1.25 1.46 -3.52
C ILE A 79 -1.17 2.37 -4.76
N ASP A 80 -0.66 1.88 -5.89
CA ASP A 80 -0.63 2.65 -7.15
C ASP A 80 -2.03 3.07 -7.60
N ARG A 81 -3.00 2.15 -7.59
CA ARG A 81 -4.39 2.46 -7.98
C ARG A 81 -5.04 3.48 -7.04
N ALA A 82 -4.79 3.40 -5.74
CA ALA A 82 -5.31 4.35 -4.76
C ALA A 82 -4.73 5.75 -4.99
N LEU A 83 -3.43 5.87 -5.25
CA LEU A 83 -2.78 7.14 -5.61
C LEU A 83 -3.39 7.74 -6.89
N ARG A 84 -3.51 6.93 -7.95
CA ARG A 84 -4.15 7.37 -9.22
C ARG A 84 -5.61 7.78 -8.99
N GLY A 85 -6.34 7.03 -8.16
CA GLY A 85 -7.72 7.32 -7.79
C GLY A 85 -7.88 8.65 -7.04
N ALA A 86 -6.87 9.05 -6.25
CA ALA A 86 -6.78 10.35 -5.60
C ALA A 86 -6.35 11.49 -6.55
N GLY A 87 -6.04 11.20 -7.82
CA GLY A 87 -5.62 12.17 -8.82
C GLY A 87 -4.10 12.38 -8.90
N VAL A 88 -3.29 11.54 -8.24
CA VAL A 88 -1.84 11.59 -8.32
C VAL A 88 -1.36 11.01 -9.65
N ASP A 89 -0.56 11.78 -10.39
CA ASP A 89 0.21 11.25 -11.52
C ASP A 89 1.45 10.52 -10.97
N VAL A 90 1.29 9.20 -10.74
CA VAL A 90 2.34 8.35 -10.14
C VAL A 90 3.61 8.31 -11.00
N GLU A 91 3.48 8.31 -12.33
CA GLU A 91 4.64 8.33 -13.22
C GLU A 91 5.41 9.64 -13.10
N ALA A 92 4.71 10.76 -13.03
CA ALA A 92 5.35 12.05 -12.83
C ALA A 92 5.93 12.20 -11.43
N LEU A 93 5.25 11.72 -10.39
CA LEU A 93 5.77 11.68 -9.02
C LEU A 93 7.07 10.87 -8.96
N ALA A 94 7.07 9.63 -9.44
CA ALA A 94 8.25 8.76 -9.43
C ALA A 94 9.44 9.41 -10.15
N ARG A 95 9.20 9.99 -11.33
CA ARG A 95 10.23 10.72 -12.08
C ARG A 95 10.80 11.91 -11.32
N ARG A 96 9.96 12.69 -10.62
CA ARG A 96 10.42 13.81 -9.76
C ARG A 96 11.24 13.33 -8.57
N GLN A 97 10.95 12.13 -8.07
CA GLN A 97 11.72 11.47 -7.00
C GLN A 97 12.97 10.73 -7.52
N GLY A 98 13.19 10.67 -8.84
CA GLY A 98 14.30 9.93 -9.44
C GLY A 98 14.14 8.41 -9.37
N LEU A 99 12.90 7.91 -9.26
CA LEU A 99 12.55 6.51 -9.13
C LEU A 99 11.88 5.98 -10.40
N ASP A 100 11.95 4.66 -10.59
CA ASP A 100 11.03 3.96 -11.50
C ASP A 100 9.61 4.00 -10.91
N PRO A 101 8.54 4.24 -11.70
CA PRO A 101 7.16 4.21 -11.22
C PRO A 101 6.79 2.91 -10.47
N ALA A 102 7.34 1.76 -10.88
CA ALA A 102 7.10 0.48 -10.21
C ALA A 102 7.82 0.38 -8.85
N ALA A 103 8.85 1.21 -8.62
CA ALA A 103 9.70 1.17 -7.44
C ALA A 103 9.27 2.16 -6.32
N LEU A 104 8.10 2.80 -6.45
CA LEU A 104 7.69 3.87 -5.54
C LEU A 104 7.59 3.42 -4.07
N THR A 105 7.28 2.14 -3.84
CA THR A 105 7.20 1.54 -2.51
C THR A 105 8.50 0.83 -2.09
N ASP A 106 9.43 0.58 -3.02
CA ASP A 106 10.66 -0.19 -2.78
C ASP A 106 11.55 0.44 -1.71
N ARG A 107 11.53 1.77 -1.60
CA ARG A 107 12.42 2.52 -0.70
C ARG A 107 12.27 2.13 0.77
N TRP A 108 11.08 1.70 1.20
CA TRP A 108 10.77 1.43 2.60
C TRP A 108 10.34 -0.01 2.86
N ARG A 109 10.33 -0.86 1.82
CA ARG A 109 9.79 -2.21 1.92
C ARG A 109 10.82 -3.16 2.51
N ASP A 110 10.45 -3.85 3.59
CA ASP A 110 11.27 -4.90 4.23
C ASP A 110 10.72 -6.32 4.03
N TRP A 111 9.49 -6.46 3.49
CA TRP A 111 8.80 -7.73 3.19
C TRP A 111 8.96 -8.21 1.73
#